data_AF-A0A1I7SSP1-F1
#
_entry.id   AF-A0A1I7SSP1-F1
#
_cell.length_a   1.000
_cell.length_b   1.000
_cell.length_c   1.000
_cell.angle_alpha   90.00
_cell.angle_beta   90.00
_cell.angle_gamma   90.00
#
_symmetry.space_group_name_H-M   'P 1'
#
loop_
_entity.id
_entity.type
_entity.pdbx_description
1 polymer ?
#
loop_
_entity_poly.entity_id
_entity_poly.type
_entity_poly.pdbx_seq_one_letter_code
_entity_poly.pdbx_strand_id
1 'polypeptide(L)'
;MPRPNSEKSGYGYCNLPLFQELIVDLYTSYGQVEEPYQSQPEFVRIRRDRKDHRNGIHKPKRQARTSMKGVDPKFLKNLRFAKKGSRKVVNKQKQESKA
;
A
#
# COMPACT_ATOMS: atom_id res chain seq x y z
N MET A 1 19.37 5.95 -28.81
CA MET A 1 20.57 6.77 -29.10
C MET A 1 21.80 5.90 -28.84
N PRO A 2 22.70 5.69 -29.82
CA PRO A 2 23.98 5.03 -29.57
C PRO A 2 24.93 5.98 -28.84
N ARG A 3 25.75 5.47 -27.91
CA ARG A 3 26.82 6.23 -27.24
C ARG A 3 28.05 6.30 -28.16
N PRO A 4 28.72 7.46 -28.32
CA PRO A 4 29.98 7.53 -29.02
C PRO A 4 31.13 6.97 -28.17
N ASN A 5 32.03 6.26 -28.85
CA ASN A 5 33.18 5.54 -28.33
C ASN A 5 34.35 6.46 -27.95
N SER A 6 35.21 5.89 -27.13
CA SER A 6 36.47 6.39 -26.60
C SER A 6 37.40 7.07 -27.60
N GLU A 7 37.97 8.21 -27.20
CA GLU A 7 39.31 8.63 -27.63
C GLU A 7 40.05 9.21 -26.42
N LYS A 8 41.16 8.55 -26.05
CA LYS A 8 42.11 9.00 -25.03
C LYS A 8 42.97 10.11 -25.65
N SER A 9 43.04 11.28 -25.03
CA SER A 9 44.12 12.24 -25.26
C SER A 9 44.59 12.81 -23.92
N GLY A 10 45.91 13.04 -23.83
CA GLY A 10 46.70 12.98 -22.60
C GLY A 10 46.44 14.08 -21.58
N TYR A 11 46.38 13.68 -20.31
CA TYR A 11 46.57 14.60 -19.19
C TYR A 11 48.08 14.72 -18.93
N GLY A 12 48.64 15.86 -19.34
CA GLY A 12 49.96 16.29 -18.91
C GLY A 12 49.93 16.61 -17.42
N TYR A 13 50.75 15.92 -16.65
CA TYR A 13 51.04 16.31 -15.27
C TYR A 13 52.05 17.46 -15.32
N CYS A 14 51.59 18.66 -14.99
CA CYS A 14 52.46 19.75 -14.61
C CYS A 14 51.93 20.45 -13.34
N ASN A 15 52.84 20.54 -12.37
CA ASN A 15 52.90 21.38 -11.18
C ASN A 15 52.57 20.79 -9.80
N LEU A 16 53.68 20.74 -9.04
CA LEU A 16 53.98 20.47 -7.64
C LEU A 16 53.34 21.50 -6.67
N PRO A 17 53.46 21.33 -5.33
CA PRO A 17 52.35 21.33 -4.38
C PRO A 17 52.51 22.37 -3.27
N LEU A 18 51.73 23.46 -3.23
CA LEU A 18 51.74 24.39 -2.09
C LEU A 18 50.41 25.15 -1.96
N PHE A 19 49.29 24.45 -1.77
CA PHE A 19 48.01 25.10 -1.41
C PHE A 19 47.08 24.18 -0.60
N GLN A 20 47.63 23.26 0.18
CA GLN A 20 46.86 22.38 1.08
C GLN A 20 46.91 22.83 2.56
N GLU A 21 47.88 23.65 2.95
CA GLU A 21 48.06 24.04 4.37
C GLU A 21 47.21 25.25 4.81
N LEU A 22 46.64 26.04 3.88
CA LEU A 22 45.79 27.20 4.23
C LEU A 22 44.31 26.86 4.44
N ILE A 23 43.87 25.65 4.11
CA ILE A 23 42.45 25.27 4.14
C ILE A 23 42.03 24.64 5.47
N VAL A 24 42.98 24.12 6.26
CA VAL A 24 42.68 23.39 7.51
C VAL A 24 42.43 24.34 8.69
N ASP A 25 43.05 25.52 8.70
CA ASP A 25 42.97 26.49 9.80
C ASP A 25 41.69 27.35 9.80
N LEU A 26 41.02 27.48 8.65
CA LEU A 26 39.71 28.15 8.53
C LEU A 26 38.54 27.24 8.96
N TYR A 27 38.76 25.92 9.03
CA TYR A 27 37.72 24.93 9.29
C TYR A 27 37.61 24.50 10.76
N THR A 28 38.62 24.81 11.60
CA THR A 28 38.70 24.29 12.97
C THR A 28 38.24 25.30 14.04
N SER A 29 38.07 26.59 13.70
CA SER A 29 37.71 27.65 14.67
C SER A 29 36.25 28.13 14.62
N TYR A 30 35.46 27.75 13.60
CA TYR A 30 34.01 27.96 13.61
C TYR A 30 33.34 26.81 14.35
N GLY A 31 33.34 26.96 15.68
CA GLY A 31 32.73 26.05 16.63
C GLY A 31 31.23 25.80 16.39
N GLN A 32 30.85 24.63 16.90
CA GLN A 32 29.54 24.20 17.38
C GLN A 32 28.33 25.11 17.10
N VAL A 33 27.43 24.64 16.25
CA VAL A 33 26.01 24.59 16.61
C VAL A 33 25.54 23.18 16.30
N GLU A 34 25.13 22.43 17.32
CA GLU A 34 24.37 21.19 17.12
C GLU A 34 23.03 21.55 16.48
N GLU A 35 22.83 21.13 15.24
CA GLU A 35 21.55 21.25 14.53
C GLU A 35 21.02 19.84 14.22
N PRO A 36 19.70 19.66 14.32
CA PRO A 36 19.06 18.80 15.28
C PRO A 36 18.94 17.39 14.74
N TYR A 37 19.01 16.42 15.67
CA TYR A 37 18.59 15.03 15.49
C TYR A 37 17.46 14.94 14.47
N GLN A 38 17.79 14.50 13.24
CA GLN A 38 16.80 14.30 12.20
C GLN A 38 15.75 13.38 12.76
N SER A 39 14.57 13.95 13.03
CA SER A 39 13.43 13.23 13.55
C SER A 39 13.24 12.00 12.67
N GLN A 40 13.33 10.83 13.30
CA GLN A 40 13.08 9.53 12.69
C GLN A 40 11.88 9.68 11.76
N PRO A 41 11.97 9.27 10.48
CA PRO A 41 10.93 9.61 9.53
C PRO A 41 9.62 9.01 10.03
N GLU A 42 8.73 9.88 10.53
CA GLU A 42 7.43 9.47 11.02
C GLU A 42 6.73 8.71 9.90
N PHE A 43 6.40 7.44 10.19
CA PHE A 43 5.85 6.45 9.27
C PHE A 43 5.66 6.99 7.84
N VAL A 44 6.71 6.89 7.02
CA VAL A 44 6.72 7.47 5.67
C VAL A 44 5.50 6.96 4.93
N ARG A 45 4.53 7.85 4.70
CA ARG A 45 3.33 7.53 3.93
C ARG A 45 3.72 7.35 2.48
N ILE A 46 4.13 6.12 2.14
CA ILE A 46 4.38 5.72 0.76
C ILE A 46 3.10 5.99 -0.04
N ARG A 47 3.20 6.64 -1.20
CA ARG A 47 2.08 6.99 -2.10
C ARG A 47 1.15 5.80 -2.36
N ARG A 48 0.10 5.66 -1.54
CA ARG A 48 -0.87 4.54 -1.54
C ARG A 48 -1.78 4.62 -2.75
N ASP A 49 -2.25 5.83 -3.08
CA ASP A 49 -3.14 6.06 -4.23
C ASP A 49 -2.59 5.45 -5.52
N ARG A 50 -1.31 5.70 -5.83
CA ARG A 50 -0.68 5.13 -7.03
C ARG A 50 -0.63 3.60 -7.02
N LYS A 51 -0.51 2.97 -5.84
CA LYS A 51 -0.44 1.51 -5.69
C LYS A 51 -1.83 0.89 -5.72
N ASP A 52 -2.78 1.49 -5.03
CA ASP A 52 -4.16 1.02 -4.89
C ASP A 52 -4.90 1.05 -6.23
N HIS A 53 -4.58 2.03 -7.08
CA HIS A 53 -5.16 2.15 -8.42
C HIS A 53 -4.46 1.31 -9.50
N ARG A 54 -3.38 0.55 -9.18
CA ARG A 54 -2.75 -0.36 -10.16
C ARG A 54 -3.68 -1.48 -10.61
N ASN A 55 -4.43 -2.04 -9.66
CA ASN A 55 -5.42 -3.09 -9.90
C ASN A 55 -6.86 -2.54 -9.88
N GLY A 56 -7.01 -1.24 -9.55
CA GLY A 56 -8.29 -0.58 -9.37
C GLY A 56 -8.93 -0.85 -8.00
N ILE A 57 -9.68 0.13 -7.50
CA ILE A 57 -10.46 -0.02 -6.26
C ILE A 57 -11.76 -0.77 -6.59
N HIS A 58 -11.83 -2.04 -6.22
CA HIS A 58 -13.01 -2.86 -6.47
C HIS A 58 -14.16 -2.53 -5.51
N LYS A 59 -15.37 -2.47 -6.06
CA LYS A 59 -16.62 -2.35 -5.29
C LYS A 59 -16.92 -3.66 -4.56
N PRO A 60 -17.65 -3.64 -3.43
CA PRO A 60 -18.08 -4.86 -2.77
C PRO A 60 -18.92 -5.73 -3.72
N LYS A 61 -18.64 -7.04 -3.73
CA LYS A 61 -19.32 -7.99 -4.60
C LYS A 61 -20.78 -8.14 -4.21
N ARG A 62 -21.70 -8.00 -5.18
CA ARG A 62 -23.13 -8.31 -4.99
C ARG A 62 -23.33 -9.83 -5.04
N GLN A 63 -23.82 -10.41 -3.96
CA GLN A 63 -24.16 -11.83 -3.87
C GLN A 63 -25.68 -12.01 -3.96
N ALA A 64 -26.14 -13.13 -4.52
CA ALA A 64 -27.58 -13.45 -4.59
C ALA A 64 -28.23 -13.59 -3.21
N ARG A 65 -27.45 -13.90 -2.17
CA ARG A 65 -27.88 -13.96 -0.78
C ARG A 65 -26.88 -13.18 0.07
N THR A 66 -27.32 -12.07 0.65
CA THR A 66 -26.52 -11.25 1.55
C THR A 66 -26.56 -11.79 2.98
N SER A 67 -25.56 -11.45 3.79
CA SER A 67 -25.54 -11.79 5.21
C SER A 67 -26.58 -10.98 5.98
N MET A 68 -27.39 -11.62 6.82
CA MET A 68 -28.28 -10.92 7.78
C MET A 68 -27.61 -10.61 9.14
N LYS A 69 -26.27 -10.44 9.17
CA LYS A 69 -25.56 -10.05 10.38
C LYS A 69 -25.94 -8.60 10.74
N GLY A 70 -26.32 -8.36 11.99
CA GLY A 70 -26.77 -7.04 12.46
C GLY A 70 -28.27 -6.77 12.25
N VAL A 71 -29.04 -7.73 11.72
CA VAL A 71 -30.50 -7.65 11.67
C VAL A 71 -31.09 -8.05 13.03
N ASP A 72 -32.21 -7.43 13.41
CA ASP A 72 -32.91 -7.69 14.67
C ASP A 72 -33.15 -9.20 14.92
N PRO A 73 -32.70 -9.74 16.08
CA PRO A 73 -32.97 -11.11 16.47
C PRO A 73 -34.45 -11.52 16.42
N LYS A 74 -35.40 -10.62 16.70
CA LYS A 74 -36.84 -10.94 16.64
C LYS A 74 -37.28 -11.28 15.22
N PHE A 75 -36.85 -10.48 14.25
CA PHE A 75 -37.08 -10.73 12.84
C PHE A 75 -36.45 -12.05 12.38
N LEU A 76 -35.20 -12.32 12.79
CA LEU A 76 -34.49 -13.55 12.42
C LEU A 76 -35.16 -14.80 12.97
N LYS A 77 -35.67 -14.76 14.21
CA LYS A 77 -36.43 -15.85 14.81
C LYS A 77 -37.69 -16.16 13.99
N ASN A 78 -38.46 -15.14 13.62
CA ASN A 78 -39.67 -15.32 12.80
C ASN A 78 -39.35 -15.88 11.41
N LEU A 79 -38.35 -15.30 10.73
CA LEU A 79 -37.92 -15.73 9.39
C LEU A 79 -37.50 -17.21 9.38
N ARG A 80 -36.85 -17.68 10.45
CA ARG A 80 -36.45 -19.08 10.61
C ARG A 80 -37.67 -20.02 10.63
N PHE A 81 -38.71 -19.68 11.39
CA PHE A 81 -39.92 -20.49 11.47
C PHE A 81 -40.72 -20.47 10.18
N ALA A 82 -40.90 -19.30 9.57
CA ALA A 82 -41.57 -19.16 8.27
C ALA A 82 -40.92 -20.02 7.19
N LYS A 83 -39.59 -19.91 7.02
CA LYS A 83 -38.83 -20.74 6.06
C LYS A 83 -38.95 -22.23 6.35
N LYS A 84 -38.95 -22.63 7.62
CA LYS A 84 -39.11 -24.05 8.01
C LYS A 84 -40.49 -24.57 7.59
N GLY A 85 -41.55 -23.78 7.77
CA GLY A 85 -42.91 -24.11 7.33
C GLY A 85 -42.99 -24.28 5.81
N SER A 86 -42.52 -23.29 5.04
CA SER A 86 -42.57 -23.34 3.57
C SER A 86 -41.82 -24.55 2.99
N ARG A 87 -40.66 -24.90 3.56
CA ARG A 87 -39.90 -26.09 3.11
C ARG A 87 -40.67 -27.40 3.28
N LYS A 88 -41.47 -27.54 4.34
CA LYS A 88 -42.30 -28.75 4.54
C LYS A 88 -43.36 -28.88 3.46
N VAL A 89 -44.06 -27.77 3.15
CA VAL A 89 -45.11 -27.74 2.12
C VAL A 89 -44.53 -28.08 0.75
N VAL A 90 -43.43 -27.42 0.37
CA VAL A 90 -42.76 -27.67 -0.92
C VAL A 90 -42.29 -29.12 -1.04
N ASN A 91 -41.75 -29.70 0.04
CA ASN A 91 -41.33 -31.10 0.02
C ASN A 91 -42.51 -32.08 -0.12
N LYS A 92 -43.64 -31.81 0.54
CA LYS A 92 -44.86 -32.62 0.42
C LYS A 92 -45.40 -32.59 -1.01
N GLN A 93 -45.54 -31.40 -1.59
CA GLN A 93 -45.95 -31.23 -2.99
C GLN A 93 -45.02 -31.98 -3.96
N LYS A 94 -43.71 -31.94 -3.70
CA LYS A 94 -42.72 -32.65 -4.54
C LYS A 94 -42.80 -34.17 -4.39
N GLN A 95 -43.25 -34.68 -3.25
CA GLN A 95 -43.49 -36.11 -3.06
C GLN A 95 -44.77 -36.55 -3.77
N GLU A 96 -45.84 -35.75 -3.65
CA GLU A 96 -47.10 -35.99 -4.33
C GLU A 96 -46.96 -35.93 -5.85
N SER A 97 -46.17 -34.99 -6.39
CA SER A 97 -45.93 -34.91 -7.84
C SER A 97 -44.96 -35.97 -8.38
N LYS A 98 -44.34 -36.77 -7.49
CA LYS A 98 -43.41 -37.84 -7.86
C LYS A 98 -44.04 -39.23 -7.76
N ALA A 99 -45.12 -39.36 -7.01
CA ALA A 99 -45.94 -40.57 -6.94
C ALA A 99 -46.86 -40.63 -8.17
#